data_AF-A0A428XY12-F1
#
_entry.id   AF-A0A428XY12-F1
#
_cell.length_a   1.000
_cell.length_b   1.000
_cell.length_c   1.000
_cell.angle_alpha   90.00
_cell.angle_beta   90.00
_cell.angle_gamma   90.00
#
_symmetry.space_group_name_H-M   'P 1'
#
loop_
_entity.id
_entity.type
_entity.pdbx_description
1 polymer ?
#
loop_
_entity_poly.entity_id
_entity_poly.type
_entity_poly.pdbx_seq_one_letter_code
_entity_poly.pdbx_strand_id
1 'polypeptide(L)'
;MDDNEYPPESDRRPHLSVERHLTVGPHVYQLTASGTGDDRIGLSLVGWNASGEVVSEISGGMSPTDLAPVADALTSTLAGLAALRRQRLTSTAPSALPGLPPKRHRNQGVRWSAEDDERLAARHRAGASPKALMEEFGRSRGGITARLEHLGLITPDGVPVTARKGGGSGPGEETGVISEAA
;
A
#
# COMPACT_ATOMS: atom_id res chain seq x y z
N MET A 1 10.78 -52.66 35.61
CA MET A 1 9.68 -52.69 34.62
C MET A 1 9.77 -51.35 33.93
N ASP A 2 10.21 -51.37 32.67
CA ASP A 2 10.30 -50.16 31.85
C ASP A 2 8.87 -49.69 31.54
N ASP A 3 8.52 -48.53 32.07
CA ASP A 3 7.38 -47.74 31.60
C ASP A 3 7.74 -47.17 30.23
N ASN A 4 7.75 -48.05 29.23
CA ASN A 4 7.80 -47.65 27.83
C ASN A 4 6.41 -47.15 27.43
N GLU A 5 6.09 -45.95 27.91
CA GLU A 5 4.91 -45.18 27.56
C GLU A 5 5.06 -44.77 26.09
N TYR A 6 4.60 -45.64 25.19
CA TYR A 6 4.42 -45.32 23.79
C TYR A 6 3.52 -44.07 23.71
N PRO A 7 3.96 -42.96 23.08
CA PRO A 7 3.04 -41.85 22.82
C PRO A 7 1.87 -42.38 21.97
N PRO A 8 0.64 -41.88 22.19
CA PRO A 8 -0.53 -42.38 21.50
C PRO A 8 -0.28 -42.33 19.99
N GLU A 9 -0.46 -43.47 19.32
CA GLU A 9 -0.31 -43.61 17.87
C GLU A 9 -0.98 -42.42 17.19
N SER A 10 -0.16 -41.51 16.65
CA SER A 10 -0.61 -40.34 15.92
C SER A 10 -1.66 -40.79 14.91
N ASP A 11 -2.86 -40.26 15.07
CA ASP A 11 -4.05 -40.48 14.25
C ASP A 11 -3.67 -40.80 12.79
N ARG A 12 -3.67 -42.09 12.42
CA ARG A 12 -3.22 -42.58 11.10
C ARG A 12 -4.20 -42.23 9.97
N ARG A 13 -5.17 -41.36 10.24
CA ARG A 13 -6.09 -40.85 9.23
C ARG A 13 -5.28 -40.05 8.22
N PRO A 14 -5.55 -40.21 6.90
CA PRO A 14 -4.95 -39.35 5.90
C PRO A 14 -5.31 -37.90 6.26
N HIS A 15 -4.29 -37.13 6.61
CA HIS A 15 -4.44 -35.71 6.87
C HIS A 15 -3.98 -34.97 5.62
N LEU A 16 -4.88 -34.18 5.04
CA LEU A 16 -4.50 -33.21 4.05
C LEU A 16 -3.74 -32.11 4.80
N SER A 17 -2.50 -31.83 4.39
CA SER A 17 -1.77 -30.66 4.87
C SER A 17 -1.08 -30.02 3.68
N VAL A 18 -1.52 -28.82 3.33
CA VAL A 18 -0.94 -28.01 2.27
C VAL A 18 -0.59 -26.66 2.89
N GLU A 19 0.66 -26.28 2.72
CA GLU A 19 1.12 -24.95 3.06
C GLU A 19 1.76 -24.33 1.82
N ARG A 20 1.43 -23.06 1.55
CA ARG A 20 1.96 -22.33 0.42
C ARG A 20 2.24 -20.89 0.81
N HIS A 21 3.44 -20.45 0.49
CA HIS A 21 3.86 -19.06 0.58
C HIS A 21 3.92 -18.43 -0.81
N LEU A 22 3.44 -17.19 -0.92
CA LEU A 22 3.49 -16.43 -2.16
C LEU A 22 3.73 -14.94 -1.88
N THR A 23 4.53 -14.32 -2.74
CA THR A 23 4.84 -12.89 -2.66
C THR A 23 4.25 -12.19 -3.87
N VAL A 24 3.44 -11.15 -3.64
CA VAL A 24 2.82 -10.34 -4.70
C VAL A 24 3.03 -8.87 -4.36
N GLY A 25 3.94 -8.22 -5.10
CA GLY A 25 4.34 -6.84 -4.81
C GLY A 25 4.94 -6.72 -3.40
N PRO A 26 4.50 -5.75 -2.57
CA PRO A 26 5.00 -5.58 -1.20
C PRO A 26 4.31 -6.51 -0.19
N HIS A 27 3.44 -7.41 -0.64
CA HIS A 27 2.67 -8.29 0.24
C HIS A 27 3.16 -9.73 0.18
N VAL A 28 3.26 -10.35 1.35
CA VAL A 28 3.53 -11.78 1.51
C VAL A 28 2.25 -12.44 1.97
N TYR A 29 1.90 -13.58 1.41
CA TYR A 29 0.74 -14.36 1.82
C TYR A 29 1.15 -15.79 2.17
N GLN A 30 0.55 -16.31 3.22
CA GLN A 30 0.64 -17.71 3.63
C GLN A 30 -0.76 -18.30 3.56
N LEU A 31 -0.87 -19.38 2.80
CA LEU A 31 -2.08 -20.17 2.68
C LEU A 31 -1.81 -21.53 3.32
N THR A 32 -2.67 -21.91 4.27
CA THR A 32 -2.65 -23.20 4.93
C THR A 32 -3.99 -23.87 4.71
N ALA A 33 -3.99 -25.07 4.15
CA ALA A 33 -5.13 -25.94 4.11
C ALA A 33 -4.80 -27.20 4.92
N SER A 34 -5.64 -27.53 5.88
CA SER A 34 -5.51 -28.74 6.69
C SER A 34 -6.84 -29.47 6.76
N GLY A 35 -6.81 -30.80 6.79
CA GLY A 35 -8.02 -31.60 6.95
C GLY A 35 -7.67 -32.93 7.58
N THR A 36 -8.49 -33.39 8.51
CA THR A 36 -8.36 -34.71 9.15
C THR A 36 -9.55 -35.56 8.73
N GLY A 37 -9.31 -36.56 7.87
CA GLY A 37 -10.38 -37.42 7.32
C GLY A 37 -11.33 -36.69 6.35
N ASP A 38 -12.54 -37.24 6.20
CA ASP A 38 -13.49 -36.85 5.13
C ASP A 38 -14.48 -35.73 5.54
N ASP A 39 -14.44 -35.24 6.78
CA ASP A 39 -15.53 -34.41 7.29
C ASP A 39 -15.33 -32.90 7.04
N ARG A 40 -14.09 -32.41 7.13
CA ARG A 40 -13.82 -30.97 7.04
C ARG A 40 -12.39 -30.62 6.64
N ILE A 41 -12.28 -29.72 5.67
CA ILE A 41 -11.03 -29.05 5.29
C ILE A 41 -11.04 -27.65 5.89
N GLY A 42 -10.12 -27.36 6.79
CA GLY A 42 -9.77 -26.02 7.24
C GLY A 42 -8.89 -25.31 6.21
N LEU A 43 -9.17 -24.03 5.97
CA LEU A 43 -8.42 -23.14 5.10
C LEU A 43 -8.14 -21.84 5.84
N SER A 44 -6.90 -21.39 5.83
CA SER A 44 -6.49 -20.08 6.34
C SER A 44 -5.56 -19.40 5.35
N LEU A 45 -5.82 -18.13 5.04
CA LEU A 45 -4.99 -17.23 4.26
C LEU A 45 -4.69 -16.02 5.13
N VAL A 46 -3.41 -15.73 5.35
CA VAL A 46 -2.97 -14.49 6.01
C VAL A 46 -2.02 -13.76 5.07
N GLY A 47 -2.22 -12.46 4.93
CA GLY A 47 -1.42 -11.56 4.11
C GLY A 47 -0.81 -10.45 4.94
N TRP A 48 0.49 -10.26 4.82
CA TRP A 48 1.25 -9.21 5.48
C TRP A 48 1.69 -8.13 4.50
N ASN A 49 1.87 -6.90 4.97
CA ASN A 49 2.57 -5.84 4.25
C ASN A 49 4.09 -5.86 4.53
N ALA A 50 4.82 -4.94 3.90
CA ALA A 50 6.28 -4.84 4.06
C ALA A 50 6.74 -4.47 5.49
N SER A 51 5.86 -3.90 6.32
CA SER A 51 6.12 -3.64 7.74
C SER A 51 5.79 -4.83 8.64
N GLY A 52 5.31 -5.94 8.09
CA GLY A 52 4.94 -7.15 8.84
C GLY A 52 3.56 -7.08 9.48
N GLU A 53 2.74 -6.08 9.16
CA GLU A 53 1.37 -5.98 9.66
C GLU A 53 0.43 -6.84 8.81
N VAL A 54 -0.54 -7.49 9.46
CA VAL A 54 -1.59 -8.26 8.79
C VAL A 54 -2.56 -7.29 8.09
N VAL A 55 -2.66 -7.40 6.77
CA VAL A 55 -3.55 -6.57 5.93
C VAL A 55 -4.67 -7.38 5.28
N SER A 56 -4.62 -8.71 5.35
CA SER A 56 -5.63 -9.59 4.78
C SER A 56 -5.68 -10.90 5.56
N GLU A 57 -6.88 -11.35 5.88
CA GLU A 57 -7.11 -12.61 6.59
C GLU A 57 -8.40 -13.25 6.06
N ILE A 58 -8.34 -14.53 5.72
CA ILE A 58 -9.50 -15.35 5.35
C ILE A 58 -9.32 -16.69 6.03
N SER A 59 -10.24 -17.06 6.91
CA SER A 59 -10.23 -18.38 7.55
C SER A 59 -11.61 -19.00 7.49
N GLY A 60 -11.65 -20.31 7.30
CA GLY A 60 -12.90 -21.05 7.23
C GLY A 60 -12.66 -22.55 7.17
N GLY A 61 -13.75 -23.30 7.22
CA GLY A 61 -13.67 -24.72 6.90
C GLY A 61 -14.89 -25.15 6.12
N MET A 62 -14.68 -26.09 5.21
CA MET A 62 -15.68 -26.57 4.26
C MET A 62 -15.63 -28.10 4.18
N SER A 63 -16.74 -28.72 3.79
CA SER A 63 -16.75 -30.14 3.48
C SER A 63 -15.91 -30.41 2.22
N PRO A 64 -15.21 -31.56 2.12
CA PRO A 64 -14.54 -31.94 0.87
C PRO A 64 -15.45 -31.97 -0.35
N THR A 65 -16.74 -32.29 -0.19
CA THR A 65 -17.70 -32.32 -1.31
C THR A 65 -17.99 -30.94 -1.88
N ASP A 66 -17.85 -29.89 -1.06
CA ASP A 66 -18.11 -28.50 -1.45
C ASP A 66 -16.86 -27.81 -2.00
N LEU A 67 -15.69 -28.46 -1.96
CA LEU A 67 -14.42 -27.84 -2.31
C LEU A 67 -14.42 -27.24 -3.72
N ALA A 68 -14.86 -28.02 -4.72
CA ALA A 68 -14.91 -27.57 -6.11
C ALA A 68 -15.90 -26.42 -6.33
N PRO A 69 -17.21 -26.53 -5.97
CA PRO A 69 -18.15 -25.43 -6.20
C PRO A 69 -17.79 -24.17 -5.40
N VAL A 70 -17.25 -24.31 -4.18
CA VAL A 70 -16.81 -23.16 -3.38
C VAL A 70 -15.57 -22.52 -3.99
N ALA A 71 -14.60 -23.28 -4.48
CA ALA A 71 -13.42 -22.74 -5.16
C ALA A 71 -13.80 -21.95 -6.42
N ASP A 72 -14.73 -22.46 -7.22
CA ASP A 72 -15.23 -21.78 -8.42
C ASP A 72 -15.96 -20.48 -8.06
N ALA A 73 -16.85 -20.54 -7.06
CA ALA A 73 -17.57 -19.37 -6.58
C ALA A 73 -16.64 -18.29 -6.02
N LEU A 74 -15.64 -18.68 -5.21
CA LEU A 74 -14.63 -17.76 -4.68
C LEU A 74 -13.79 -17.15 -5.80
N THR A 75 -13.30 -17.96 -6.74
CA THR A 75 -12.48 -17.51 -7.86
C THR A 75 -13.25 -16.51 -8.73
N SER A 76 -14.47 -16.84 -9.13
CA SER A 76 -15.34 -15.98 -9.93
C SER A 76 -15.66 -14.67 -9.21
N THR A 77 -16.03 -14.75 -7.93
CA THR A 77 -16.39 -13.58 -7.13
C THR A 77 -15.20 -12.64 -6.94
N LEU A 78 -14.04 -13.18 -6.55
CA LEU A 78 -12.82 -12.40 -6.36
C LEU A 78 -12.33 -11.79 -7.68
N ALA A 79 -12.44 -12.52 -8.80
CA ALA A 79 -12.13 -12.00 -10.12
C ALA A 79 -13.06 -10.84 -10.51
N GLY A 80 -14.37 -10.98 -10.28
CA GLY A 80 -15.35 -9.92 -10.50
C GLY A 80 -15.08 -8.68 -9.66
N LEU A 81 -14.79 -8.84 -8.36
CA LEU A 81 -14.42 -7.75 -7.47
C LEU A 81 -13.11 -7.06 -7.90
N ALA A 82 -12.11 -7.83 -8.33
CA ALA A 82 -10.87 -7.28 -8.85
C ALA A 82 -11.11 -6.48 -10.14
N ALA A 83 -11.98 -6.94 -11.04
CA ALA A 83 -12.37 -6.22 -12.23
C ALA A 83 -13.09 -4.90 -11.90
N LEU A 84 -14.06 -4.93 -10.98
CA LEU A 84 -14.77 -3.74 -10.53
C LEU A 84 -13.84 -2.71 -9.85
N ARG A 85 -12.88 -3.17 -9.05
CA ARG A 85 -11.87 -2.29 -8.45
C ARG A 85 -11.00 -1.63 -9.52
N ARG A 86 -10.53 -2.40 -10.51
CA ARG A 86 -9.78 -1.84 -11.66
C ARG A 86 -10.61 -0.81 -12.40
N GLN A 87 -11.88 -1.11 -12.68
CA GLN A 87 -12.80 -0.18 -13.32
C GLN A 87 -13.00 1.10 -12.50
N ARG A 88 -13.12 1.03 -11.16
CA ARG A 88 -13.23 2.25 -10.33
C ARG A 88 -11.96 3.07 -10.34
N LEU A 89 -10.79 2.42 -10.26
CA LEU A 89 -9.50 3.09 -10.33
C LEU A 89 -9.28 3.77 -11.70
N THR A 90 -9.74 3.15 -12.79
CA THR A 90 -9.72 3.76 -14.13
C THR A 90 -10.85 4.78 -14.33
N SER A 91 -12.00 4.63 -13.66
CA SER A 91 -13.16 5.55 -13.70
C SER A 91 -13.01 6.77 -12.79
N THR A 92 -11.89 6.90 -12.06
CA THR A 92 -11.51 8.18 -11.44
C THR A 92 -11.04 9.22 -12.46
N ALA A 93 -10.81 8.83 -13.72
CA ALA A 93 -10.91 9.76 -14.82
C ALA A 93 -12.40 9.93 -15.15
N PRO A 94 -12.96 11.16 -15.19
CA PRO A 94 -14.35 11.33 -15.59
C PRO A 94 -14.53 10.64 -16.94
N SER A 95 -15.45 9.67 -16.98
CA SER A 95 -15.92 9.07 -18.22
C SER A 95 -16.37 10.22 -19.10
N ALA A 96 -15.54 10.54 -20.09
CA ALA A 96 -15.96 11.40 -21.16
C ALA A 96 -17.12 10.67 -21.84
N LEU A 97 -18.31 11.27 -21.75
CA LEU A 97 -19.41 10.99 -22.67
C LEU A 97 -18.83 10.78 -24.08
N PRO A 98 -19.25 9.75 -24.83
CA PRO A 98 -18.82 9.59 -26.22
C PRO A 98 -19.17 10.89 -26.97
N GLY A 99 -18.15 11.68 -27.31
CA GLY A 99 -18.31 12.92 -28.07
C GLY A 99 -17.89 14.24 -27.40
N LEU A 100 -17.47 14.29 -26.13
CA LEU A 100 -16.95 15.54 -25.54
C LEU A 100 -15.41 15.56 -25.51
N PRO A 101 -14.73 16.58 -26.07
CA PRO A 101 -13.27 16.69 -26.01
C PRO A 101 -12.81 16.81 -24.54
N PRO A 102 -11.67 16.20 -24.16
CA PRO A 102 -11.18 16.24 -22.78
C PRO A 102 -10.97 17.69 -22.32
N LYS A 103 -11.50 18.04 -21.13
CA LYS A 103 -11.23 19.32 -20.47
C LYS A 103 -9.73 19.41 -20.17
N ARG A 104 -8.98 20.02 -21.10
CA ARG A 104 -7.59 20.39 -20.89
C ARG A 104 -7.57 21.46 -19.80
N HIS A 105 -6.84 21.23 -18.70
CA HIS A 105 -6.55 22.34 -17.79
C HIS A 105 -5.75 23.37 -18.58
N ARG A 106 -6.03 24.65 -18.34
CA ARG A 106 -5.55 25.79 -19.15
C ARG A 106 -4.04 25.71 -19.45
N ASN A 107 -3.26 25.17 -18.52
CA ASN A 107 -1.81 25.10 -18.61
C ASN A 107 -1.26 23.66 -18.73
N GLN A 108 -2.06 22.65 -19.08
CA GLN A 108 -1.52 21.29 -19.30
C GLN A 108 -0.41 21.30 -20.37
N GLY A 109 0.78 20.79 -20.02
CA GLY A 109 1.94 20.71 -20.92
C GLY A 109 2.81 21.98 -21.02
N VAL A 110 2.40 23.10 -20.43
CA VAL A 110 3.21 24.34 -20.43
C VAL A 110 4.42 24.18 -19.49
N ARG A 111 5.59 24.71 -19.84
CA ARG A 111 6.76 24.68 -18.93
C ARG A 111 6.49 25.56 -17.70
N TRP A 112 6.93 25.16 -16.51
CA TRP A 112 6.87 26.00 -15.31
C TRP A 112 7.81 27.20 -15.45
N SER A 113 7.35 28.41 -15.13
CA SER A 113 8.21 29.58 -15.00
C SER A 113 8.76 29.69 -13.58
N ALA A 114 9.82 30.48 -13.40
CA ALA A 114 10.39 30.72 -12.07
C ALA A 114 9.39 31.46 -11.17
N GLU A 115 8.59 32.39 -11.72
CA GLU A 115 7.54 33.08 -10.95
C GLU A 115 6.43 32.12 -10.51
N ASP A 116 6.06 31.15 -11.34
CA ASP A 116 5.10 30.12 -10.99
C ASP A 116 5.60 29.21 -9.86
N ASP A 117 6.91 28.92 -9.82
CA ASP A 117 7.52 28.13 -8.74
C ASP A 117 7.50 28.87 -7.41
N GLU A 118 7.89 30.15 -7.41
CA GLU A 118 7.89 30.98 -6.20
C GLU A 118 6.48 31.11 -5.63
N ARG A 119 5.49 31.35 -6.51
CA ARG A 119 4.08 31.41 -6.12
C ARG A 119 3.57 30.07 -5.61
N LEU A 120 3.92 28.96 -6.27
CA LEU A 120 3.50 27.63 -5.85
C LEU A 120 4.07 27.31 -4.46
N ALA A 121 5.35 27.61 -4.25
CA ALA A 121 6.03 27.41 -2.97
C ALA A 121 5.41 28.27 -1.86
N ALA A 122 5.13 29.55 -2.13
CA ALA A 122 4.51 30.45 -1.17
C ALA A 122 3.11 29.96 -0.77
N ARG A 123 2.28 29.55 -1.74
CA ARG A 123 0.92 29.07 -1.49
C ARG A 123 0.90 27.73 -0.75
N HIS A 124 1.82 26.83 -1.07
CA HIS A 124 1.99 25.57 -0.34
C HIS A 124 2.42 25.81 1.12
N ARG A 125 3.40 26.69 1.36
CA ARG A 125 3.82 27.06 2.73
C ARG A 125 2.72 27.77 3.52
N ALA A 126 1.85 28.51 2.84
CA ALA A 126 0.66 29.12 3.44
C ALA A 126 -0.48 28.11 3.72
N GLY A 127 -0.27 26.81 3.48
CA GLY A 127 -1.25 25.76 3.77
C GLY A 127 -2.39 25.65 2.75
N ALA A 128 -2.21 26.15 1.52
CA ALA A 128 -3.22 26.02 0.48
C ALA A 128 -3.53 24.54 0.18
N SER A 129 -4.82 24.21 0.12
CA SER A 129 -5.24 22.85 -0.19
C SER A 129 -4.86 22.46 -1.63
N PRO A 130 -4.63 21.17 -1.93
CA PRO A 130 -4.29 20.71 -3.28
C PRO A 130 -5.30 21.15 -4.34
N LYS A 131 -6.60 21.21 -3.98
CA LYS A 131 -7.67 21.68 -4.87
C LYS A 131 -7.52 23.17 -5.23
N ALA A 132 -7.14 24.01 -4.26
CA ALA A 132 -6.92 25.43 -4.50
C ALA A 132 -5.72 25.66 -5.42
N LEU A 133 -4.63 24.90 -5.25
CA LEU A 133 -3.46 24.96 -6.12
C LEU A 133 -3.78 24.50 -7.56
N MET A 134 -4.58 23.45 -7.73
CA MET A 134 -5.01 23.00 -9.06
C MET A 134 -5.80 24.08 -9.83
N GLU A 135 -6.71 24.76 -9.14
CA GLU A 135 -7.53 25.82 -9.73
C GLU A 135 -6.69 27.06 -10.07
N GLU A 136 -5.82 27.49 -9.14
CA GLU A 136 -5.00 28.70 -9.27
C GLU A 136 -3.96 28.60 -10.39
N PHE A 137 -3.29 27.44 -10.50
CA PHE A 137 -2.26 27.21 -11.52
C PHE A 137 -2.83 26.60 -12.81
N GLY A 138 -4.10 26.16 -12.80
CA GLY A 138 -4.73 25.50 -13.95
C GLY A 138 -3.97 24.24 -14.37
N ARG A 139 -3.51 23.45 -13.40
CA ARG A 139 -2.71 22.22 -13.59
C ARG A 139 -3.37 21.03 -12.91
N SER A 140 -3.05 19.83 -13.39
CA SER A 140 -3.51 18.59 -12.76
C SER A 140 -2.84 18.39 -11.39
N ARG A 141 -3.48 17.61 -10.52
CA ARG A 141 -2.91 17.24 -9.22
C ARG A 141 -1.50 16.67 -9.34
N GLY A 142 -1.28 15.74 -10.27
CA GLY A 142 0.04 15.14 -10.51
C GLY A 142 1.09 16.16 -10.95
N GLY A 143 0.70 17.16 -11.76
CA GLY A 143 1.60 18.24 -12.17
C GLY A 143 1.99 19.18 -11.01
N ILE A 144 1.05 19.44 -10.09
CA ILE A 144 1.32 20.18 -8.86
C ILE A 144 2.24 19.39 -7.93
N THR A 145 1.93 18.11 -7.67
CA THR A 145 2.71 17.22 -6.79
C THR A 145 4.15 17.06 -7.31
N ALA A 146 4.32 16.70 -8.58
CA ALA A 146 5.65 16.57 -9.18
C ALA A 146 6.47 17.86 -9.11
N ARG A 147 5.82 19.03 -9.19
CA ARG A 147 6.54 20.31 -9.06
C ARG A 147 6.91 20.62 -7.62
N LEU A 148 6.04 20.34 -6.66
CA LEU A 148 6.35 20.49 -5.24
C LEU A 148 7.48 19.53 -4.80
N GLU A 149 7.53 18.32 -5.35
CA GLU A 149 8.64 17.38 -5.17
C GLU A 149 9.94 17.95 -5.76
N HIS A 150 9.89 18.47 -6.99
CA HIS A 150 11.06 19.10 -7.63
C HIS A 150 11.58 20.32 -6.85
N LEU A 151 10.71 21.06 -6.18
CA LEU A 151 11.06 22.19 -5.30
C LEU A 151 11.47 21.74 -3.88
N GLY A 152 11.46 20.43 -3.59
CA GLY A 152 11.84 19.88 -2.28
C GLY A 152 10.87 20.20 -1.15
N LEU A 153 9.62 20.56 -1.45
CA LEU A 153 8.62 20.95 -0.45
C LEU A 153 7.83 19.76 0.11
N ILE A 154 7.77 18.67 -0.66
CA ILE A 154 7.15 17.40 -0.27
C ILE A 154 8.08 16.23 -0.63
N THR A 155 7.95 15.14 0.10
CA THR A 155 8.60 13.86 -0.22
C THR A 155 7.91 13.18 -1.41
N PRO A 156 8.53 12.14 -2.03
CA PRO A 156 7.88 11.33 -3.08
C PRO A 156 6.58 10.66 -2.60
N ASP A 157 6.43 10.49 -1.28
CA ASP A 157 5.21 9.99 -0.63
C ASP A 157 4.16 11.08 -0.41
N GLY A 158 4.42 12.31 -0.86
CA GLY A 158 3.52 13.46 -0.73
C GLY A 158 3.47 14.10 0.65
N VAL A 159 4.43 13.79 1.53
CA VAL A 159 4.48 14.31 2.91
C VAL A 159 5.28 15.62 2.94
N PRO A 160 4.79 16.70 3.58
CA PRO A 160 5.55 17.93 3.76
C PRO A 160 6.88 17.68 4.47
N VAL A 161 7.99 18.15 3.90
CA VAL A 161 9.35 17.93 4.45
C VAL A 161 9.51 18.55 5.85
N THR A 162 8.69 19.55 6.20
CA THR A 162 8.70 20.22 7.52
C THR A 162 8.11 19.38 8.65
N ALA A 163 7.38 18.30 8.37
CA ALA A 163 6.75 17.46 9.40
C ALA A 163 7.72 16.48 10.10
N ARG A 164 9.00 16.42 9.67
CA ARG A 164 9.99 15.49 10.23
C ARG A 164 10.85 16.05 11.37
N LYS A 165 10.57 17.26 11.87
CA LYS A 165 11.37 17.88 12.95
C LYS A 165 10.58 17.96 14.26
N GLY A 166 10.73 16.91 15.08
CA GLY A 166 10.15 16.79 16.42
C GLY A 166 10.79 15.68 17.23
N GLY A 167 12.07 15.84 17.56
CA GLY A 167 12.82 15.00 18.50
C GLY A 167 14.17 15.66 18.78
N GLY A 168 14.38 16.14 20.02
CA GLY A 168 15.57 16.87 20.48
C GLY A 168 16.86 16.06 20.34
N SER A 169 18.06 16.62 20.44
CA SER A 169 18.53 17.78 21.20
C SER A 169 19.81 18.33 20.55
N GLY A 170 19.99 19.65 20.56
CA GLY A 170 21.34 20.25 20.60
C GLY A 170 21.72 20.60 22.04
N PRO A 171 22.85 21.28 22.30
CA PRO A 171 24.05 21.45 21.49
C PRO A 171 25.33 21.01 22.26
N GLY A 172 26.35 20.54 21.52
CA GLY A 172 27.71 20.32 22.04
C GLY A 172 28.69 21.08 21.15
N GLU A 173 28.60 22.41 21.17
CA GLU A 173 29.65 23.29 20.67
C GLU A 173 30.63 23.52 21.83
N GLU A 174 31.75 22.80 21.83
CA GLU A 174 32.97 23.27 22.47
C GLU A 174 34.09 23.22 21.43
N THR A 175 34.26 24.39 20.81
CA THR A 175 35.30 24.72 19.84
C THR A 175 36.67 24.60 20.47
N GLY A 176 37.51 23.70 19.94
CA GLY A 176 38.96 23.83 20.07
C GLY A 176 39.46 24.90 19.11
N VAL A 177 40.08 25.96 19.64
CA VAL A 177 41.05 26.76 18.90
C VAL A 177 42.28 26.96 19.78
N ILE A 178 43.32 26.24 19.38
CA ILE A 178 44.74 26.52 19.63
C ILE A 178 45.12 27.90 19.07
N SER A 179 45.82 28.73 19.85
CA SER A 179 46.92 29.56 19.32
C SER A 179 47.84 30.08 20.41
N GLU A 180 49.11 30.07 20.05
CA GLU A 180 50.36 30.33 20.78
C GLU A 180 50.76 31.82 20.81
N ALA A 181 51.77 32.13 21.65
CA ALA A 181 52.75 33.24 21.58
C ALA A 181 52.46 34.54 22.35
N ALA A 182 53.11 34.70 23.51
CA ALA A 182 54.21 35.66 23.78
C ALA A 182 54.70 35.53 25.23
#